data_AF-E7DQD5-F1
#
_entry.id   AF-E7DQD5-F1
#
_cell.length_a   1.000
_cell.length_b   1.000
_cell.length_c   1.000
_cell.angle_alpha   90.00
_cell.angle_beta   90.00
_cell.angle_gamma   90.00
#
_symmetry.space_group_name_H-M   'P 1'
#
loop_
_entity.id
_entity.type
_entity.pdbx_description
1 polymer ?
#
loop_
_entity_poly.entity_id
_entity_poly.type
_entity_poly.pdbx_seq_one_letter_code
_entity_poly.pdbx_strand_id
1 'polypeptide(L)' 'MIHVFDREGDITEVFDKVRQLQHTGVLVRAAHNRSLDQNSERLWSKLEAQSIGFEQEIKLPDTSKRSARLSIAGCKILSR' A
#
# COMPACT_ATOMS: atom_id res chain seq x y z
N MET A 1 11.75 7.08 12.36
CA MET A 1 12.12 7.10 10.92
C MET A 1 11.12 6.25 10.14
N ILE A 2 10.76 6.59 8.90
CA ILE A 2 9.93 5.74 8.03
C ILE A 2 10.75 5.38 6.79
N HIS A 3 10.97 4.09 6.55
CA HIS A 3 11.59 3.61 5.32
C HIS A 3 10.52 3.46 4.24
N VAL A 4 10.77 3.97 3.04
CA VAL A 4 9.82 3.92 1.92
C VAL A 4 10.42 3.08 0.80
N PHE A 5 9.69 2.07 0.36
CA PHE A 5 10.08 1.17 -0.73
C PHE A 5 9.00 1.08 -1.81
N ASP A 6 9.40 1.04 -3.07
CA ASP A 6 8.52 0.66 -4.18
C ASP A 6 8.34 -0.88 -4.23
N ARG A 7 7.74 -1.40 -5.30
CA ARG A 7 7.37 -2.83 -5.45
C ARG A 7 8.50 -3.82 -5.14
N GLU A 8 9.75 -3.48 -5.45
CA GLU A 8 10.90 -4.36 -5.22
C GLU A 8 11.20 -4.58 -3.74
N GLY A 9 10.79 -3.65 -2.87
CA GLY A 9 10.92 -3.83 -1.42
C GLY A 9 9.79 -4.64 -0.80
N ASP A 10 8.83 -5.13 -1.60
CA ASP A 10 7.82 -6.08 -1.14
C ASP A 10 8.41 -7.50 -1.01
N ILE A 11 9.38 -7.62 -0.10
CA ILE A 11 10.07 -8.86 0.27
C ILE A 11 9.96 -9.08 1.78
N THR A 12 9.90 -10.33 2.20
CA THR A 12 9.58 -10.71 3.58
C THR A 12 10.64 -10.21 4.57
N GLU A 13 11.91 -10.25 4.16
CA GLU A 13 13.08 -9.88 4.94
C GLU A 13 13.07 -8.40 5.36
N VAL A 14 12.51 -7.52 4.53
CA VAL A 14 12.34 -6.09 4.88
C VAL A 14 11.42 -5.95 6.09
N PHE A 15 10.28 -6.64 6.09
CA PHE A 15 9.34 -6.60 7.22
C PHE A 15 9.95 -7.21 8.47
N ASP A 16 10.64 -8.34 8.35
CA ASP A 16 11.27 -9.00 9.49
C ASP A 16 12.40 -8.17 10.10
N LYS A 17 13.19 -7.47 9.28
CA LYS A 17 14.22 -6.58 9.78
C LYS A 17 13.63 -5.37 10.49
N VAL A 18 12.62 -4.73 9.91
CA VAL A 18 11.97 -3.55 10.51
C VAL A 18 11.30 -3.90 11.85
N ARG A 19 10.70 -5.09 11.99
CA ARG A 19 10.10 -5.56 13.26
C ARG A 19 11.10 -5.63 14.41
N GLN A 20 12.39 -5.80 14.14
CA GLN A 20 13.45 -5.84 15.15
C GLN A 20 13.91 -4.45 15.60
N LEU A 21 13.56 -3.40 14.85
CA LEU A 21 13.99 -2.02 15.13
C LEU A 21 12.94 -1.29 15.97
N GLN A 22 13.40 -0.52 16.95
CA GLN A 22 12.52 0.36 17.73
C GLN A 22 12.31 1.70 16.98
N HIS A 23 11.17 2.34 17.22
CA HIS A 23 10.82 3.67 16.70
C HIS A 23 10.94 3.83 15.16
N THR A 24 10.73 2.73 14.44
CA THR A 24 10.88 2.65 12.99
C THR A 24 9.61 2.12 12.34
N GLY A 25 9.15 2.81 11.29
CA GLY A 25 8.04 2.39 10.44
C GLY A 25 8.52 2.05 9.04
N VAL A 26 7.66 1.37 8.27
CA VAL A 26 7.91 1.06 6.86
C VAL A 26 6.65 1.29 6.04
N LEU A 27 6.84 1.88 4.85
CA LEU A 27 5.85 1.98 3.79
C LEU A 27 6.38 1.22 2.58
N VAL A 28 5.67 0.17 2.17
CA VAL A 28 6.03 -0.62 0.99
C VAL A 28 4.87 -0.65 0.03
N ARG A 29 5.13 -0.42 -1.25
CA ARG A 29 4.13 -0.68 -2.28
C ARG A 29 3.99 -2.18 -2.50
N ALA A 30 2.82 -2.72 -2.18
CA ALA A 30 2.53 -4.14 -2.38
C ALA A 30 2.66 -4.56 -3.86
N ALA A 31 3.36 -5.66 -4.10
CA ALA A 31 3.50 -6.35 -5.38
C ALA A 31 2.84 -7.74 -5.35
N HIS A 32 2.75 -8.38 -4.18
CA HIS A 32 2.23 -9.74 -4.00
C HIS A 32 0.89 -9.79 -3.25
N ASN A 33 0.02 -10.75 -3.60
CA ASN A 33 -1.21 -11.05 -2.86
C ASN A 33 -0.94 -11.92 -1.62
N ARG A 34 -0.37 -11.29 -0.60
CA ARG A 34 0.06 -11.97 0.63
C ARG A 34 -1.12 -12.55 1.40
N SER A 35 -0.87 -13.64 2.13
CA SER A 35 -1.80 -14.17 3.14
C SER A 35 -1.76 -13.25 4.37
N LEU A 36 -2.92 -12.92 4.92
CA LEU A 36 -3.05 -12.09 6.11
C LEU A 36 -3.09 -12.91 7.40
N ASP A 37 -3.62 -14.13 7.32
CA ASP A 37 -3.80 -15.01 8.46
C ASP A 37 -3.61 -16.49 8.07
N GLN A 38 -3.85 -17.38 9.04
CA GLN A 38 -3.81 -18.83 8.87
C GLN A 38 -5.02 -19.36 8.05
N ASN A 39 -6.08 -18.57 7.90
CA ASN A 39 -7.29 -18.92 7.17
C ASN A 39 -7.20 -18.61 5.67
N SER A 40 -6.00 -18.25 5.17
CA SER A 40 -5.72 -17.93 3.78
C SER A 40 -6.45 -16.69 3.26
N GLU A 41 -6.87 -15.78 4.14
CA GLU A 41 -7.44 -14.50 3.70
C GLU A 41 -6.36 -13.70 2.95
N ARG A 42 -6.71 -13.20 1.76
CA ARG A 42 -5.76 -12.55 0.83
C ARG A 42 -5.84 -11.03 0.91
N LEU A 43 -4.67 -10.40 0.86
CA LEU A 43 -4.51 -8.94 0.97
C LEU A 43 -5.47 -8.16 0.09
N TRP A 44 -5.53 -8.47 -1.20
CA TRP A 44 -6.34 -7.69 -2.15
C TRP A 44 -7.84 -7.85 -1.86
N SER A 45 -8.32 -9.07 -1.72
CA SER A 45 -9.74 -9.35 -1.45
C SER A 45 -10.21 -8.71 -0.13
N LYS A 46 -9.38 -8.77 0.91
CA LYS A 46 -9.71 -8.16 2.20
C LYS A 46 -9.71 -6.63 2.14
N LEU A 47 -8.77 -6.03 1.40
CA LEU A 47 -8.71 -4.58 1.20
C LEU A 47 -9.91 -4.10 0.37
N GLU A 48 -10.29 -4.83 -0.67
CA GLU A 48 -11.44 -4.52 -1.51
C GLU A 48 -12.74 -4.51 -0.72
N ALA A 49 -12.91 -5.44 0.23
CA ALA A 49 -14.07 -5.51 1.11
C ALA A 49 -14.18 -4.36 2.11
N GLN A 50 -13.11 -3.61 2.38
CA GLN A 50 -13.17 -2.45 3.28
C GLN A 50 -13.94 -1.29 2.62
N SER A 51 -14.65 -0.51 3.43
CA SER A 51 -15.18 0.78 2.98
C SER A 51 -14.04 1.77 2.71
N ILE A 52 -14.31 2.74 1.86
CA ILE A 52 -13.39 3.86 1.64
C ILE A 52 -13.46 4.75 2.88
N GLY A 53 -12.33 4.91 3.57
CA GLY A 53 -12.25 5.77 4.75
C GLY A 53 -11.96 7.23 4.40
N PHE A 54 -11.31 7.46 3.27
CA PHE A 54 -10.97 8.80 2.79
C PHE A 54 -10.75 8.80 1.27
N GLU A 55 -11.05 9.91 0.61
CA GLU A 55 -10.78 10.12 -0.81
C GLU A 55 -9.87 11.33 -0.98
N GLN A 56 -8.87 11.18 -1.84
CA GLN A 56 -7.97 12.27 -2.21
C GLN A 56 -8.12 12.60 -3.69
N GLU A 57 -8.38 13.88 -3.97
CA GLU A 57 -8.26 14.41 -5.31
C GLU A 57 -6.78 14.58 -5.67
N ILE A 58 -6.38 14.01 -6.81
CA ILE A 58 -5.03 14.03 -7.34
C ILE A 58 -5.05 14.68 -8.71
N LYS A 59 -4.28 15.75 -8.86
CA LYS A 59 -4.01 16.40 -10.15
C LYS A 59 -2.88 15.65 -10.83
N LEU A 60 -3.19 14.99 -11.93
CA LEU A 60 -2.21 14.32 -12.76
C LEU A 60 -1.75 15.30 -13.84
N PRO A 61 -0.44 15.64 -13.89
CA PRO A 61 0.08 16.57 -14.88
C PRO A 61 0.10 15.94 -16.28
N ASP A 62 0.24 16.81 -17.28
CA ASP A 62 0.42 16.39 -18.66
C ASP A 62 1.75 15.64 -18.82
N THR A 63 1.78 14.67 -19.73
CA THR A 63 2.96 13.89 -20.11
C THR A 63 2.95 13.69 -21.62
N SER A 64 4.09 13.31 -22.20
CA SER A 64 4.21 13.05 -23.65
C SER A 64 3.20 12.05 -24.23
N LYS A 65 2.51 11.27 -23.38
CA LYS A 65 1.53 10.25 -23.77
C LYS A 65 0.13 10.46 -23.19
N ARG A 66 -0.08 11.41 -22.27
CA ARG A 66 -1.36 11.54 -21.52
C ARG A 66 -1.61 12.98 -21.12
N SER A 67 -2.77 13.50 -21.49
CA SER A 67 -3.24 14.83 -21.09
C SER A 67 -3.44 14.94 -19.58
N ALA A 68 -3.27 16.16 -19.06
CA ALA A 68 -3.56 16.48 -17.67
C ALA A 68 -5.02 16.12 -17.31
N ARG A 69 -5.22 15.57 -16.10
CA ARG A 69 -6.56 15.20 -15.62
C ARG A 69 -6.65 15.21 -14.10
N LEU A 70 -7.88 15.35 -13.62
CA LEU A 70 -8.21 15.15 -12.21
C LEU A 70 -8.56 13.69 -11.97
N SER A 71 -8.17 13.14 -10.83
CA SER A 71 -8.48 11.76 -10.46
C SER A 71 -8.71 11.67 -8.96
N ILE A 72 -9.62 10.79 -8.54
CA ILE A 72 -9.87 10.51 -7.13
C ILE A 72 -9.19 9.20 -6.77
N ALA A 73 -8.38 9.22 -5.71
CA ALA A 73 -7.79 8.03 -5.12
C ALA A 73 -8.46 7.73 -3.77
N GLY A 74 -9.07 6.56 -3.64
CA GLY A 74 -9.65 6.08 -2.39
C GLY A 74 -8.60 5.44 -1.49
N CYS A 75 -8.61 5.80 -0.21
CA CYS A 75 -7.83 5.16 0.83
C CYS A 75 -8.73 4.19 1.61
N LYS A 76 -8.31 2.93 1.68
CA LYS A 76 -8.94 1.88 2.48
C LYS A 76 -7.94 1.46 3.55
N ILE A 77 -8.41 1.29 4.78
CA ILE A 77 -7.57 0.92 5.91
C ILE A 77 -7.95 -0.50 6.32
N LEU A 78 -6.96 -1.38 6.34
CA LEU A 78 -7.09 -2.69 6.94
C LEU A 78 -6.86 -2.55 8.45
N SER A 79 -7.93 -2.57 9.23
CA SER A 79 -7.83 -2.76 10.68
C SER A 79 -7.56 -4.22 11.01
N ARG A 80 -6.76 -4.46 12.05
CA ARG A 80 -6.59 -5.79 12.64
C ARG A 80 -7.82 -6.19 13.44
#